data_AF-A0A939XBR1-F1
#
_entry.id   AF-A0A939XBR1-F1
#
_cell.length_a   1.000
_cell.length_b   1.000
_cell.length_c   1.000
_cell.angle_alpha   90.00
_cell.angle_beta   90.00
_cell.angle_gamma   90.00
#
_symmetry.space_group_name_H-M   'P 1'
#
loop_
_entity.id
_entity.type
_entity.pdbx_description
1 polymer ?
#
loop_
_entity_poly.entity_id
_entity_poly.type
_entity_poly.pdbx_seq_one_letter_code
_entity_poly.pdbx_strand_id
1 'polypeptide(L)' 'MYDFIPIILGAVVFGLGLFMSINPKACTKKELQQDSRALAKTKSNGSVLGACGVTMIIIGIAKIFIF' A
#
# COMPACT_ATOMS: atom_id res chain seq x y z
N MET A 1 12.36 9.58 18.44
CA MET A 1 10.93 9.21 18.35
C MET A 1 10.32 9.55 16.99
N TYR A 2 10.63 10.71 16.40
CA TYR A 2 10.10 11.09 15.08
C TYR A 2 10.63 10.25 13.90
N ASP A 3 11.80 9.62 14.04
CA ASP A 3 12.41 8.81 12.96
C ASP A 3 11.73 7.47 12.70
N PHE A 4 10.97 6.95 13.69
CA PHE A 4 10.21 5.70 13.53
C PHE A 4 8.85 5.91 12.85
N ILE A 5 8.34 7.15 12.84
CA ILE A 5 7.07 7.51 12.21
C ILE A 5 6.99 7.09 10.73
N PRO A 6 7.98 7.41 9.86
CA PRO A 6 7.93 7.00 8.46
C PRO A 6 7.96 5.48 8.26
N ILE A 7 8.59 4.73 9.15
CA ILE A 7 8.64 3.27 9.09
C ILE A 7 7.27 2.68 9.44
N ILE A 8 6.64 3.16 10.52
CA ILE A 8 5.32 2.71 10.94
C ILE A 8 4.26 3.07 9.88
N LEU A 9 4.29 4.30 9.36
CA LEU A 9 3.41 4.73 8.27
C LEU A 9 3.63 3.89 7.01
N GLY A 10 4.89 3.65 6.63
CA GLY A 10 5.23 2.81 5.49
C GLY A 10 4.69 1.38 5.65
N ALA A 11 4.80 0.80 6.85
CA ALA A 11 4.25 -0.53 7.14
C ALA A 11 2.72 -0.58 7.03
N VAL A 12 2.01 0.45 7.53
CA VAL A 12 0.54 0.54 7.42
C VAL A 12 0.11 0.69 5.94
N VAL A 13 0.76 1.56 5.19
CA VAL A 13 0.47 1.78 3.75
C VAL A 13 0.77 0.50 2.95
N PHE A 14 1.85 -0.19 3.27
CA PHE A 14 2.19 -1.47 2.65
C PHE A 14 1.13 -2.54 2.93
N GLY A 15 0.68 -2.65 4.18
CA GLY A 15 -0.39 -3.58 4.56
C GLY A 15 -1.71 -3.30 3.84
N LEU A 16 -2.09 -2.02 3.72
CA LEU A 16 -3.27 -1.61 2.95
C LEU A 16 -3.14 -1.91 1.47
N GLY A 17 -1.96 -1.67 0.88
CA GLY A 17 -1.67 -2.00 -0.52
C GLY A 17 -1.76 -3.49 -0.81
N LEU A 18 -1.19 -4.33 0.07
CA LEU A 18 -1.31 -5.79 0.00
C LEU A 18 -2.76 -6.23 0.13
N PHE A 19 -3.49 -5.70 1.10
CA PHE A 19 -4.90 -6.03 1.29
C PHE A 19 -5.76 -5.68 0.07
N MET A 20 -5.56 -4.50 -0.52
CA MET A 20 -6.23 -4.11 -1.77
C MET A 20 -5.85 -5.00 -2.95
N SER A 21 -4.60 -5.48 -3.01
CA SER A 21 -4.12 -6.35 -4.10
C SER A 21 -4.67 -7.78 -4.00
N ILE A 22 -4.78 -8.31 -2.77
CA ILE A 22 -5.30 -9.67 -2.50
C ILE A 22 -6.84 -9.69 -2.57
N ASN A 23 -7.49 -8.68 -1.98
CA ASN A 23 -8.94 -8.59 -1.85
C ASN A 23 -9.52 -7.34 -2.52
N PRO A 24 -9.34 -7.14 -3.86
CA PRO A 24 -9.86 -5.97 -4.55
C PRO A 24 -11.39 -5.87 -4.47
N LYS A 25 -12.10 -7.00 -4.30
CA LYS A 25 -13.56 -7.04 -4.12
C LYS A 25 -14.01 -6.32 -2.83
N ALA A 26 -13.28 -6.49 -1.73
CA ALA A 26 -13.61 -5.84 -0.45
C ALA A 26 -13.39 -4.32 -0.52
N CYS A 27 -12.43 -3.87 -1.34
CA CYS A 27 -12.08 -2.45 -1.50
C CYS A 27 -12.84 -1.75 -2.63
N THR A 28 -13.59 -2.49 -3.45
CA THR A 28 -14.35 -1.95 -4.57
C THR A 28 -15.84 -1.86 -4.18
N LYS A 29 -16.50 -0.74 -4.50
CA LYS A 29 -17.94 -0.55 -4.25
C LYS A 29 -18.75 -1.71 -4.84
N LYS A 30 -19.80 -2.15 -4.14
CA LYS A 30 -20.64 -3.31 -4.54
C LYS A 30 -21.14 -3.22 -5.99
N GLU A 31 -21.45 -2.02 -6.46
CA GLU A 31 -21.91 -1.72 -7.82
C GLU A 31 -20.86 -2.00 -8.90
N LEU A 32 -19.58 -1.88 -8.56
CA LEU A 32 -18.44 -2.04 -9.47
C LEU A 32 -17.76 -3.40 -9.30
N GLN A 33 -18.19 -4.24 -8.36
CA GLN A 33 -17.63 -5.58 -8.13
C GLN A 33 -17.91 -6.56 -9.28
N GLN A 34 -18.93 -6.30 -10.10
CA GLN A 34 -19.22 -7.10 -11.29
C GLN A 34 -18.39 -6.68 -12.50
N ASP A 35 -17.76 -5.50 -12.45
CA ASP A 35 -16.92 -5.00 -13.53
C ASP A 35 -15.47 -5.49 -13.36
N SER A 36 -15.08 -6.45 -14.22
CA SER A 36 -13.73 -7.04 -14.23
C SER A 36 -12.63 -5.98 -14.42
N ARG A 37 -12.91 -4.89 -15.15
CA ARG A 37 -11.96 -3.78 -15.35
C ARG A 37 -11.72 -3.00 -14.07
N ALA A 38 -12.78 -2.75 -13.30
CA ALA A 38 -12.68 -2.03 -12.03
C ALA A 38 -11.85 -2.84 -11.02
N LEU A 39 -12.09 -4.15 -10.92
CA LEU A 39 -11.31 -5.04 -10.06
C LEU A 39 -9.83 -5.13 -10.45
N ALA A 40 -9.53 -5.24 -11.75
CA ALA A 40 -8.16 -5.26 -12.25
C ALA A 40 -7.42 -3.94 -11.93
N LYS A 41 -8.11 -2.80 -12.08
CA LYS A 41 -7.56 -1.48 -11.74
C LYS A 41 -7.32 -1.33 -10.24
N THR A 42 -8.26 -1.77 -9.40
CA THR A 42 -8.09 -1.78 -7.94
C THR A 42 -6.90 -2.64 -7.52
N LYS A 43 -6.73 -3.82 -8.13
CA LYS A 43 -5.58 -4.70 -7.87
C LYS A 43 -4.25 -4.06 -8.27
N SER A 44 -4.19 -3.47 -9.47
CA SER A 44 -3.01 -2.74 -9.95
C SER A 44 -2.67 -1.56 -9.03
N ASN A 45 -3.68 -0.78 -8.64
CA ASN A 45 -3.50 0.35 -7.73
C ASN A 45 -3.05 -0.11 -6.34
N GLY A 46 -3.57 -1.24 -5.83
CA GLY A 46 -3.11 -1.84 -4.57
C GLY A 46 -1.64 -2.25 -4.62
N SER A 47 -1.18 -2.83 -5.73
CA SER A 47 0.24 -3.14 -5.95
C SER A 47 1.12 -1.88 -5.96
N VAL A 48 0.66 -0.81 -6.61
CA VAL A 48 1.38 0.47 -6.66
C VAL A 48 1.45 1.09 -5.26
N LEU A 49 0.36 1.04 -4.51
CA LEU A 49 0.30 1.52 -3.12
C LEU A 49 1.25 0.72 -2.22
N GLY A 50 1.29 -0.60 -2.39
CA GLY A 50 2.24 -1.48 -1.73
C GLY A 50 3.68 -1.09 -2.06
N ALA A 51 4.00 -0.90 -3.34
CA ALA A 51 5.33 -0.45 -3.76
C ALA A 51 5.73 0.87 -3.08
N CYS A 52 4.84 1.87 -3.02
CA CYS A 52 5.07 3.13 -2.31
C CYS A 52 5.32 2.92 -0.80
N GLY A 53 4.58 2.02 -0.16
CA GLY A 53 4.80 1.66 1.25
C GLY A 53 6.20 1.09 1.47
N VAL A 54 6.67 0.19 0.60
CA VAL A 54 8.03 -0.36 0.65
C VAL A 54 9.08 0.73 0.49
N THR A 55 8.94 1.65 -0.47
CA THR A 55 9.89 2.76 -0.64
C THR A 55 9.94 3.66 0.58
N MET A 56 8.81 3.95 1.21
CA MET A 56 8.79 4.72 2.47
C MET A 56 9.54 4.00 3.61
N ILE A 57 9.38 2.68 3.74
CA ILE A 57 10.12 1.89 4.73
C ILE A 57 11.63 1.96 4.44
N ILE A 58 12.04 1.77 3.18
CA ILE A 58 13.45 1.84 2.77
C ILE A 58 14.05 3.21 3.09
N ILE A 59 13.34 4.30 2.75
CA ILE A 59 13.79 5.67 3.04
C ILE A 59 13.86 5.91 4.55
N GLY A 60 12.90 5.41 5.33
CA GLY A 60 12.90 5.49 6.78
C GLY A 60 14.11 4.79 7.40
N ILE A 61 14.42 3.58 6.96
CA ILE A 61 15.61 2.82 7.40
C ILE A 61 16.90 3.51 6.95
N ALA A 62 16.96 4.00 5.70
CA ALA A 62 18.12 4.71 5.18
C ALA A 62 18.40 6.00 5.96
N LYS A 63 17.35 6.71 6.40
CA LYS A 63 17.50 7.88 7.28
C LYS A 63 18.07 7.53 8.65
N ILE A 64 17.70 6.39 9.22
CA ILE A 64 18.29 5.91 10.49
C ILE A 64 19.79 5.57 10.34
N PHE A 65 20.24 5.21 9.14
CA PHE A 65 21.64 4.84 8.89
C PHE A 65 22.53 6.01 8.45
N ILE A 66 21.98 7.05 7.84
CA ILE A 66 22.72 8.20 7.30
C ILE A 66 22.91 9.32 8.34
N PHE A 67 22.06 9.38 9.37
CA PHE A 67 22.07 10.38 10.45
C PHE A 67 22.38 9.73 11.80
#